data_AF-D4E4B0-F1
#
_entry.id   AF-D4E4B0-F1
#
_cell.length_a   1.000
_cell.length_b   1.000
_cell.length_c   1.000
_cell.angle_alpha   90.00
_cell.angle_beta   90.00
_cell.angle_gamma   90.00
#
_symmetry.space_group_name_H-M   'P 1'
#
loop_
_entity.id
_entity.type
_entity.pdbx_description
1 polymer ?
#
loop_
_entity_poly.entity_id
_entity_poly.type
_entity_poly.pdbx_seq_one_letter_code
_entity_poly.pdbx_strand_id
1 'polypeptide(L)'
;MLSRTQPRPADALDLPLDALQNPIIDAYLAALPAGVTPRIMGSRSVFVCDDSARARDFAAQGLSRGLERLRAAGHQPADETLDGLIRAFDVHLGTPQQVIDSLQQDSALARVTDLAFQVHSIDPPHPYILRSIELIARHVAPALGWQPRHPAAAAHHHAEENV
;
A
#
# COMPACT_ATOMS: atom_id res chain seq x y z
N MET A 1 -8.57 6.51 -7.76
CA MET A 1 -7.66 5.57 -7.08
C MET A 1 -6.25 6.11 -7.23
N LEU A 2 -5.51 6.24 -6.14
CA LEU A 2 -4.10 6.62 -6.12
C LEU A 2 -3.26 5.36 -6.27
N SER A 3 -2.34 5.37 -7.24
CA SER A 3 -1.44 4.25 -7.49
C SER A 3 -0.53 3.99 -6.28
N ARG A 4 -0.04 2.76 -6.14
CA ARG A 4 0.97 2.41 -5.12
C ARG A 4 2.37 2.96 -5.40
N THR A 5 2.59 3.46 -6.60
CA THR A 5 3.84 4.12 -7.02
C THR A 5 3.51 5.13 -8.11
N GLN A 6 4.32 6.17 -8.23
CA GLN A 6 4.15 7.22 -9.24
C GLN A 6 5.49 7.51 -9.92
N PRO A 7 5.49 7.84 -11.23
CA PRO A 7 6.68 8.36 -11.89
C PRO A 7 7.19 9.59 -11.14
N ARG A 8 8.49 9.59 -10.80
CA ARG A 8 9.14 10.74 -10.21
C ARG A 8 9.68 11.67 -11.29
N PRO A 9 9.63 13.00 -11.08
CA PRO A 9 10.38 13.95 -11.90
C PRO A 9 11.88 13.61 -11.92
N ALA A 10 12.54 13.86 -13.05
CA ALA A 10 13.96 13.51 -13.23
C ALA A 10 14.90 14.24 -12.25
N ASP A 11 14.49 15.41 -11.75
CA ASP A 11 15.20 16.24 -10.78
C ASP A 11 14.83 15.94 -9.32
N ALA A 12 13.89 15.02 -9.08
CA ALA A 12 13.39 14.67 -7.74
C ALA A 12 13.09 13.17 -7.60
N LEU A 13 14.07 12.32 -7.92
CA LEU A 13 13.92 10.86 -7.91
C LEU A 13 13.62 10.26 -6.52
N ASP A 14 13.98 10.94 -5.44
CA ASP A 14 13.72 10.51 -4.06
C ASP A 14 12.44 11.12 -3.46
N LEU A 15 11.62 11.80 -4.28
CA LEU A 15 10.39 12.40 -3.76
C LEU A 15 9.46 11.30 -3.20
N PRO A 16 8.97 11.45 -1.95
CA PRO A 16 8.10 10.44 -1.35
C PRO A 16 6.74 10.42 -2.05
N LEU A 17 6.08 9.25 -2.01
CA LEU A 17 4.83 9.03 -2.73
C LEU A 17 3.72 10.01 -2.33
N ASP A 18 3.65 10.36 -1.05
CA ASP A 18 2.65 11.27 -0.52
C ASP A 18 2.80 12.69 -1.06
N ALA A 19 4.03 13.19 -1.21
CA ALA A 19 4.31 14.46 -1.85
C ALA A 19 3.88 14.48 -3.33
N LEU A 20 3.97 13.35 -4.03
CA LEU A 20 3.45 13.21 -5.40
C LEU A 20 1.91 13.15 -5.43
N GLN A 21 1.29 12.56 -4.42
CA GLN A 21 -0.15 12.27 -4.41
C GLN A 21 -0.99 13.38 -3.80
N ASN A 22 -0.47 14.15 -2.86
CA ASN A 22 -1.19 15.25 -2.24
C ASN A 22 -1.70 16.29 -3.26
N PRO A 23 -0.90 16.75 -4.23
CA PRO A 23 -1.40 17.65 -5.29
C PRO A 23 -2.51 17.02 -6.16
N ILE A 24 -2.46 15.70 -6.37
CA ILE A 24 -3.52 14.98 -7.10
C ILE A 24 -4.82 14.97 -6.29
N ILE A 25 -4.72 14.74 -4.98
CA ILE A 25 -5.86 14.82 -4.07
C ILE A 25 -6.42 16.24 -4.04
N ASP A 26 -5.57 17.26 -3.94
CA ASP A 26 -5.98 18.67 -3.94
C ASP A 26 -6.77 19.02 -5.20
N ALA A 27 -6.25 18.64 -6.37
CA ALA A 27 -6.91 18.86 -7.65
C ALA A 27 -8.26 18.13 -7.74
N TYR A 28 -8.33 16.89 -7.25
CA TYR A 28 -9.58 16.12 -7.20
C TYR A 28 -10.63 16.81 -6.31
N LEU A 29 -10.25 17.23 -5.11
CA LEU A 29 -11.16 17.88 -4.16
C LEU A 29 -11.61 19.26 -4.68
N ALA A 30 -10.71 20.02 -5.31
CA ALA A 30 -11.05 21.31 -5.90
C ALA A 30 -12.02 21.21 -7.08
N ALA A 31 -11.92 20.13 -7.88
CA ALA A 31 -12.81 19.86 -9.00
C ALA A 31 -14.13 19.19 -8.60
N LEU A 32 -14.26 18.76 -7.34
CA LEU A 32 -15.44 18.03 -6.88
C LEU A 32 -16.65 18.98 -6.74
N PRO A 33 -17.82 18.66 -7.34
CA PRO A 33 -19.01 19.50 -7.18
C PRO A 33 -19.44 19.63 -5.72
N ALA A 34 -19.98 20.79 -5.37
CA ALA A 34 -20.49 21.05 -4.04
C ALA A 34 -21.53 19.99 -3.61
N GLY A 35 -21.38 19.48 -2.38
CA GLY A 35 -22.28 18.48 -1.80
C GLY A 35 -21.97 17.02 -2.18
N VAL A 36 -21.02 16.75 -3.08
CA VAL A 36 -20.58 15.38 -3.39
C VAL A 36 -19.57 14.90 -2.35
N THR A 37 -19.78 13.70 -1.80
CA THR A 37 -18.84 13.08 -0.85
C THR A 37 -17.60 12.56 -1.60
N PRO A 38 -16.37 12.96 -1.21
CA PRO A 38 -15.14 12.44 -1.82
C PRO A 38 -14.99 10.92 -1.67
N ARG A 39 -14.43 10.25 -2.67
CA ARG A 39 -14.04 8.83 -2.60
C ARG A 39 -12.64 8.65 -3.18
N ILE A 40 -11.69 8.32 -2.32
CA ILE A 40 -10.27 8.25 -2.64
C ILE A 40 -9.73 6.93 -2.10
N MET A 41 -9.44 5.98 -2.99
CA MET A 41 -8.71 4.77 -2.62
C MET A 41 -7.21 5.00 -2.72
N GLY A 42 -6.47 4.80 -1.63
CA GLY A 42 -5.02 4.73 -1.61
C GLY A 42 -4.53 3.30 -1.72
N SER A 43 -3.77 2.99 -2.77
CA SER A 43 -3.08 1.70 -2.90
C SER A 43 -1.66 1.80 -2.35
N ARG A 44 -1.18 0.79 -1.62
CA ARG A 44 0.21 0.71 -1.11
C ARG A 44 0.80 -0.69 -1.27
N SER A 45 2.10 -0.74 -1.55
CA SER A 45 2.87 -1.98 -1.53
C SER A 45 3.27 -2.29 -0.09
N VAL A 46 2.69 -3.31 0.52
CA VAL A 46 2.87 -3.62 1.95
C VAL A 46 3.19 -5.10 2.13
N PHE A 47 4.21 -5.39 2.94
CA PHE A 47 4.50 -6.75 3.41
C PHE A 47 4.88 -6.75 4.89
N VAL A 48 4.04 -7.38 5.71
CA VAL A 48 4.25 -7.49 7.15
C VAL A 48 4.74 -8.90 7.49
N CYS A 49 5.83 -8.99 8.23
CA CYS A 49 6.42 -10.24 8.69
C CYS A 49 6.71 -10.16 10.19
N ASP A 50 6.65 -11.27 10.91
CA ASP A 50 7.03 -11.29 12.33
C ASP A 50 8.52 -10.96 12.55
N ASP A 51 9.35 -11.11 11.52
CA ASP A 51 10.80 -10.93 11.55
C ASP A 51 11.25 -9.92 10.49
N SER A 52 11.87 -8.83 10.94
CA SER A 52 12.36 -7.76 10.06
C SER A 52 13.47 -8.23 9.12
N ALA A 53 14.36 -9.12 9.54
CA ALA A 53 15.46 -9.59 8.69
C ALA A 53 14.91 -10.40 7.52
N ARG A 54 14.00 -11.32 7.83
CA ARG A 54 13.31 -12.13 6.82
C ARG A 54 12.44 -11.30 5.87
N ALA A 55 11.81 -10.22 6.35
CA ALA A 55 11.10 -9.29 5.49
C ALA A 55 12.05 -8.66 4.45
N ARG A 56 13.23 -8.24 4.89
CA ARG A 56 14.28 -7.67 4.02
C ARG A 56 14.85 -8.69 3.04
N ASP A 57 15.03 -9.95 3.45
CA ASP A 57 15.49 -11.01 2.54
C ASP A 57 14.51 -11.24 1.38
N PHE A 58 13.20 -11.29 1.66
CA PHE A 58 12.19 -11.39 0.61
C PHE A 58 12.16 -10.15 -0.28
N ALA A 59 12.27 -8.95 0.30
CA ALA A 59 12.34 -7.71 -0.47
C ALA A 59 13.57 -7.67 -1.38
N ALA A 60 14.74 -8.10 -0.92
CA ALA A 60 15.94 -8.18 -1.74
C ALA A 60 15.71 -9.05 -2.98
N GLN A 61 15.10 -10.22 -2.81
CA GLN A 61 14.81 -11.12 -3.92
C GLN A 61 13.74 -10.55 -4.88
N GLY A 62 12.65 -10.02 -4.35
CA GLY A 62 11.54 -9.48 -5.14
C GLY A 62 11.88 -8.21 -5.90
N LEU A 63 12.49 -7.24 -5.21
CA LEU A 63 12.81 -5.94 -5.79
C LEU A 63 13.96 -6.01 -6.79
N SER A 64 14.89 -6.97 -6.65
CA SER A 64 15.94 -7.18 -7.65
C SER A 64 15.35 -7.57 -9.02
N ARG A 65 14.31 -8.43 -9.04
CA ARG A 65 13.56 -8.73 -10.28
C ARG A 65 12.79 -7.51 -10.81
N GLY A 66 12.36 -6.62 -9.92
CA GLY A 66 11.78 -5.33 -10.28
C GLY A 66 12.81 -4.42 -10.96
N LEU A 67 14.02 -4.34 -10.41
CA LEU A 67 15.13 -3.54 -10.92
C LEU A 67 15.52 -3.96 -12.34
N GLU A 68 15.62 -5.26 -12.61
CA GLU A 68 15.91 -5.79 -13.95
C GLU A 68 14.89 -5.31 -14.99
N ARG A 69 13.60 -5.34 -14.64
CA ARG A 69 12.51 -4.83 -15.50
C ARG A 69 12.58 -3.32 -15.69
N LEU A 70 12.92 -2.58 -14.63
CA LEU A 70 13.07 -1.13 -14.66
C LEU A 70 14.20 -0.73 -15.63
N ARG A 71 15.36 -1.41 -15.52
CA ARG A 71 16.51 -1.24 -16.42
C ARG A 71 16.17 -1.58 -17.87
N ALA A 72 15.45 -2.69 -18.11
CA ALA A 72 15.01 -3.07 -19.45
C ALA A 72 14.07 -2.02 -20.08
N ALA A 73 13.33 -1.28 -19.26
CA ALA A 73 12.50 -0.16 -19.67
C ALA A 73 13.26 1.18 -19.76
N GLY A 74 14.60 1.19 -19.65
CA GLY A 74 15.44 2.39 -19.77
C GLY A 74 15.45 3.29 -18.54
N HIS A 75 14.92 2.83 -17.40
CA HIS A 75 14.93 3.58 -16.16
C HIS A 75 16.03 3.07 -15.23
N GLN A 76 16.67 3.98 -14.50
CA GLN A 76 17.69 3.64 -13.52
C GLN A 76 17.36 4.30 -12.19
N PRO A 77 17.25 3.54 -11.08
CA PRO A 77 17.07 4.13 -9.76
C PRO A 77 18.32 4.93 -9.38
N ALA A 78 18.15 5.97 -8.56
CA ALA A 78 19.25 6.74 -8.01
C ALA A 78 20.12 5.92 -7.04
N ASP A 79 19.50 4.96 -6.33
CA ASP A 79 20.12 4.08 -5.35
C ASP A 79 19.64 2.64 -5.57
N GLU A 80 20.57 1.76 -5.92
CA GLU A 80 20.30 0.34 -6.18
C GLU A 80 20.55 -0.56 -4.95
N THR A 81 20.87 0.03 -3.79
CA THR A 81 20.85 -0.71 -2.53
C THR A 81 19.43 -1.17 -2.22
N LEU A 82 19.27 -2.16 -1.33
CA LEU A 82 17.93 -2.61 -0.92
C LEU A 82 17.07 -1.44 -0.42
N ASP A 83 17.62 -0.55 0.40
CA ASP A 83 16.88 0.60 0.92
C ASP A 83 16.51 1.59 -0.19
N GLY A 84 17.39 1.79 -1.16
CA GLY A 84 17.10 2.55 -2.37
C GLY A 84 15.93 1.97 -3.17
N LEU A 85 15.93 0.66 -3.39
CA LEU A 85 14.85 -0.03 -4.10
C LEU A 85 13.53 0.02 -3.30
N ILE A 86 13.58 -0.12 -1.99
CA ILE A 86 12.40 0.00 -1.12
C ILE A 86 11.75 1.37 -1.30
N ARG A 87 12.55 2.45 -1.33
CA ARG A 87 12.06 3.81 -1.60
C ARG A 87 11.55 3.95 -3.02
N ALA A 88 12.31 3.51 -4.03
CA ALA A 88 11.96 3.65 -5.44
C ALA A 88 10.66 2.92 -5.82
N PHE A 89 10.37 1.78 -5.17
CA PHE A 89 9.14 1.01 -5.38
C PHE A 89 8.02 1.33 -4.36
N ASP A 90 8.22 2.32 -3.49
CA ASP A 90 7.25 2.76 -2.49
C ASP A 90 6.73 1.60 -1.62
N VAL A 91 7.66 0.80 -1.08
CA VAL A 91 7.35 -0.42 -0.34
C VAL A 91 7.42 -0.18 1.16
N HIS A 92 6.37 -0.56 1.88
CA HIS A 92 6.36 -0.59 3.34
C HIS A 92 6.54 -2.05 3.79
N LEU A 93 7.62 -2.35 4.50
CA LEU A 93 7.88 -3.72 4.96
C LEU A 93 8.54 -3.80 6.35
N GLY A 94 8.36 -4.94 7.00
CA GLY A 94 8.99 -5.25 8.28
C GLY A 94 8.02 -5.88 9.28
N THR A 95 8.33 -5.70 10.56
CA THR A 95 7.42 -6.02 11.66
C THR A 95 6.15 -5.16 11.62
N PRO A 96 5.07 -5.57 12.30
CA PRO A 96 3.86 -4.76 12.37
C PRO A 96 4.14 -3.31 12.80
N GLN A 97 4.99 -3.10 13.81
CA GLN A 97 5.32 -1.76 14.29
C GLN A 97 6.07 -0.93 13.24
N GLN A 98 7.10 -1.50 12.60
CA GLN A 98 7.85 -0.79 11.55
C GLN A 98 6.96 -0.40 10.37
N VAL A 99 6.02 -1.27 9.98
CA VAL A 99 5.08 -0.98 8.90
C VAL A 99 4.09 0.11 9.31
N ILE A 100 3.59 0.08 10.56
CA ILE A 100 2.72 1.15 11.11
C ILE A 100 3.46 2.48 11.08
N ASP A 101 4.66 2.54 11.64
CA ASP A 101 5.48 3.77 11.72
C ASP A 101 5.73 4.33 10.31
N SER A 102 6.03 3.47 9.35
CA SER A 102 6.26 3.86 7.95
C SER A 102 4.98 4.36 7.27
N LEU A 103 3.85 3.68 7.44
CA LEU A 103 2.57 4.10 6.85
C LEU A 103 2.05 5.40 7.48
N GLN A 104 2.29 5.63 8.77
CA GLN A 104 1.89 6.87 9.46
C GLN A 104 2.66 8.11 8.97
N GLN A 105 3.83 7.93 8.34
CA GLN A 105 4.58 9.02 7.72
C GLN A 105 4.00 9.44 6.37
N ASP A 106 3.17 8.60 5.73
CA ASP A 106 2.53 8.91 4.46
C ASP A 106 1.31 9.83 4.70
N SER A 107 1.51 11.12 4.49
CA SER A 107 0.48 12.13 4.75
C SER A 107 -0.74 12.01 3.84
N ALA A 108 -0.61 11.36 2.68
CA ALA A 108 -1.74 11.12 1.77
C ALA A 108 -2.71 10.09 2.35
N LEU A 109 -2.25 9.13 3.16
CA LEU A 109 -3.12 8.11 3.76
C LEU A 109 -4.14 8.69 4.75
N ALA A 110 -3.84 9.82 5.41
CA ALA A 110 -4.79 10.52 6.26
C ALA A 110 -5.98 11.12 5.47
N ARG A 111 -5.88 11.17 4.14
CA ARG A 111 -6.84 11.81 3.23
C ARG A 111 -7.63 10.80 2.40
N VAL A 112 -7.31 9.51 2.51
CA VAL A 112 -8.00 8.46 1.75
C VAL A 112 -9.28 8.01 2.45
N THR A 113 -10.26 7.55 1.67
CA THR A 113 -11.50 6.97 2.17
C THR A 113 -11.52 5.45 2.12
N ASP A 114 -10.59 4.84 1.38
CA ASP A 114 -10.45 3.41 1.17
C ASP A 114 -8.96 3.06 1.06
N LEU A 115 -8.53 1.94 1.64
CA LEU A 115 -7.16 1.43 1.52
C LEU A 115 -7.13 0.11 0.78
N ALA A 116 -6.12 -0.06 -0.08
CA ALA A 116 -5.80 -1.33 -0.70
C ALA A 116 -4.32 -1.64 -0.48
N PHE A 117 -4.03 -2.83 0.05
CA PHE A 117 -2.66 -3.31 0.23
C PHE A 117 -2.37 -4.47 -0.69
N GLN A 118 -1.14 -4.49 -1.21
CA GLN A 118 -0.66 -5.55 -2.07
C GLN A 118 0.79 -5.89 -1.77
N VAL A 119 1.14 -7.17 -1.89
CA VAL A 119 2.48 -7.68 -1.59
C VAL A 119 3.47 -7.55 -2.76
N HIS A 120 2.95 -7.36 -3.98
CA HIS A 120 3.80 -7.02 -5.12
C HIS A 120 4.42 -5.64 -4.83
N SER A 121 5.71 -5.39 -5.07
CA SER A 121 6.65 -6.17 -5.90
C SER A 121 7.56 -7.13 -5.14
N ILE A 122 7.33 -7.37 -3.84
CA ILE A 122 8.12 -8.32 -3.06
C ILE A 122 7.80 -9.76 -3.50
N ASP A 123 6.51 -10.05 -3.70
CA ASP A 123 5.99 -11.38 -4.08
C ASP A 123 6.55 -12.51 -3.18
N PRO A 124 6.36 -12.42 -1.84
CA PRO A 124 6.86 -13.43 -0.92
C PRO A 124 6.11 -14.77 -1.11
N PRO A 125 6.65 -15.89 -0.62
CA PRO A 125 5.97 -17.19 -0.73
C PRO A 125 4.58 -17.17 -0.08
N HIS A 126 3.65 -17.95 -0.63
CA HIS A 126 2.24 -17.94 -0.24
C HIS A 126 1.96 -18.01 1.29
N PRO A 127 2.64 -18.87 2.09
CA PRO A 127 2.42 -18.87 3.54
C PRO A 127 2.71 -17.53 4.22
N TYR A 128 3.71 -16.79 3.73
CA TYR A 128 4.05 -15.46 4.24
C TYR A 128 3.05 -14.39 3.80
N ILE A 129 2.42 -14.55 2.62
CA ILE A 129 1.31 -13.68 2.21
C ILE A 129 0.14 -13.83 3.18
N LEU A 130 -0.26 -15.07 3.48
CA LEU A 130 -1.35 -15.34 4.43
C LEU A 130 -1.04 -14.78 5.83
N ARG A 131 0.18 -15.00 6.32
CA ARG A 131 0.63 -14.43 7.60
C ARG A 131 0.65 -12.90 7.58
N SER A 132 1.09 -12.29 6.48
CA SER A 132 1.05 -10.83 6.32
C SER A 132 -0.38 -10.30 6.37
N ILE A 133 -1.35 -10.97 5.76
CA ILE A 133 -2.76 -10.57 5.81
C ILE A 133 -3.28 -10.62 7.26
N GLU A 134 -2.95 -11.67 8.00
CA GLU A 134 -3.31 -11.80 9.43
C GLU A 134 -2.72 -10.65 10.26
N LEU A 135 -1.42 -10.36 10.07
CA LEU A 135 -0.73 -9.28 10.80
C LEU A 135 -1.28 -7.89 10.43
N ILE A 136 -1.61 -7.67 9.16
CA ILE A 136 -2.26 -6.45 8.70
C ILE A 136 -3.61 -6.27 9.40
N ALA A 137 -4.45 -7.31 9.39
CA ALA A 137 -5.79 -7.23 9.96
C ALA A 137 -5.78 -7.04 11.48
N ARG A 138 -4.82 -7.67 12.19
CA ARG A 138 -4.75 -7.62 13.66
C ARG A 138 -4.03 -6.39 14.22
N HIS A 139 -3.06 -5.85 13.49
CA HIS A 139 -2.16 -4.82 14.04
C HIS A 139 -2.15 -3.55 13.19
N VAL A 140 -1.90 -3.68 11.88
CA VAL A 140 -1.67 -2.50 11.02
C VAL A 140 -2.95 -1.72 10.77
N ALA A 141 -4.00 -2.38 10.28
CA ALA A 141 -5.26 -1.70 9.95
C ALA A 141 -5.88 -1.01 11.19
N PRO A 142 -5.98 -1.64 12.37
CA PRO A 142 -6.46 -0.97 13.58
C PRO A 142 -5.62 0.25 13.98
N ALA A 143 -4.29 0.17 13.88
CA ALA A 143 -3.39 1.30 14.20
C ALA A 143 -3.53 2.49 13.24
N LEU A 144 -4.04 2.25 12.03
CA LEU A 144 -4.41 3.28 11.07
C LEU A 144 -5.85 3.80 11.26
N GLY A 145 -6.55 3.38 12.31
CA GLY A 145 -7.93 3.78 12.61
C GLY A 145 -9.01 2.97 11.85
N TRP A 146 -8.63 1.90 11.14
CA TRP A 146 -9.58 1.07 10.40
C TRP A 146 -10.19 0.03 11.32
N GLN A 147 -11.51 0.12 11.48
CA GLN A 147 -12.27 -0.85 12.24
C GLN A 147 -13.03 -1.77 11.28
N PRO A 148 -13.07 -3.09 11.55
CA PRO A 148 -13.97 -3.99 10.85
C PRO A 148 -15.39 -3.44 10.94
N ARG A 149 -16.01 -3.18 9.79
CA ARG A 149 -17.44 -2.90 9.77
C ARG A 149 -18.13 -4.22 10.09
N HIS A 150 -18.58 -4.40 11.33
CA HIS A 150 -19.44 -5.52 11.65
C HIS A 150 -20.66 -5.42 10.75
N PRO A 151 -20.90 -6.36 9.82
CA PRO A 151 -22.14 -6.36 9.08
C PRO A 151 -23.26 -6.49 10.12
N ALA A 152 -24.16 -5.52 10.16
CA ALA A 152 -25.43 -5.72 10.85
C ALA A 152 -26.01 -7.01 10.27
N ALA A 153 -26.31 -7.99 11.13
CA ALA A 153 -26.75 -9.32 10.74
C ALA A 153 -27.78 -9.19 9.61
N ALA A 154 -27.39 -9.58 8.40
CA ALA A 154 -28.31 -9.61 7.28
C ALA A 154 -29.36 -10.66 7.65
N ALA A 155 -30.56 -10.19 7.99
CA ALA A 155 -31.70 -11.06 8.22
C ALA A 155 -32.00 -11.76 6.88
N HIS A 156 -31.46 -12.97 6.72
CA HIS A 156 -31.78 -13.84 5.60
C HIS A 156 -33.27 -14.24 5.71
N HIS A 157 -34.15 -13.48 5.07
CA HIS A 157 -35.48 -13.97 4.71
C HIS A 157 -35.29 -14.93 3.52
N HIS A 158 -35.14 -16.22 3.81
CA HIS A 158 -35.34 -17.25 2.80
C HIS A 158 -36.85 -17.43 2.64
N ALA A 159 -37.42 -16.89 1.57
CA ALA A 159 -38.72 -17.34 1.11
C ALA A 159 -38.51 -18.70 0.43
N GLU A 160 -39.02 -19.76 1.05
CA GLU A 160 -39.16 -21.07 0.41
C GLU A 160 -40.31 -20.99 -0.60
N GLU A 161 -40.00 -21.07 -1.90
CA GLU A 161 -40.96 -21.40 -2.94
C GLU A 161 -41.12 -22.93 -2.97
N ASN A 162 -42.27 -23.42 -2.51
CA ASN A 162 -42.71 -24.79 -2.72
C ASN A 162 -43.13 -25.01 -4.18
N VAL A 163 -42.57 -26.04 -4.81
CA VAL A 163 -43.09 -26.68 -6.04
C VAL A 163 -43.31 -28.15 -5.75
#